data_AF-A0AAV3PGA4-F1
#
_entry.id   AF-A0AAV3PGA4-F1
#
_cell.length_a   1.000
_cell.length_b   1.000
_cell.length_c   1.000
_cell.angle_alpha   90.00
_cell.angle_beta   90.00
_cell.angle_gamma   90.00
#
_symmetry.space_group_name_H-M   'P 1'
#
loop_
_entity.id
_entity.type
_entity.pdbx_description
1 polymer ?
#
loop_
_entity_poly.entity_id
_entity_poly.type
_entity_poly.pdbx_seq_one_letter_code
_entity_poly.pdbx_strand_id
1 'polypeptide(L)'
;MDSINHKIINVNGINMHVAEVGQGPVVPFHPPWLPRIMVHLAPPTSLHGGTRLQGSDLVALIDVVAPDERKVFVVGHDWGAMIAWALCLCRPDKVKALVNMSVVFSLRNPKNKPTEALHAVYGDEYYISRFQKPGEIEAVFAQTGTRTVFENRVAFLDYYASKYEKSGFTGALNYYRALDLNWELTAPWTGAQIKVPVKFIVGDLDLTYNAPGIKDYIHKGGLKKYVPLLKDVVVMEGVAHFLHEVNQHIIDFIRKGH
;
A
#
# COMPACT_ATOMS: atom_id res chain seq x y z
N MET A 1 -8.96 11.47 21.42
CA MET A 1 -9.13 10.96 20.03
C MET A 1 -10.30 11.69 19.34
N ASP A 2 -10.71 12.86 19.83
CA ASP A 2 -12.07 13.39 19.68
C ASP A 2 -12.28 14.29 18.45
N SER A 3 -11.48 14.10 17.38
CA SER A 3 -11.56 14.93 16.17
C SER A 3 -11.54 14.16 14.84
N ILE A 4 -11.52 12.82 14.87
CA ILE A 4 -11.60 12.00 13.66
C ILE A 4 -13.07 11.71 13.35
N ASN A 5 -13.55 12.19 12.20
CA ASN A 5 -14.87 11.90 11.69
C ASN A 5 -14.87 10.57 10.92
N HIS A 6 -15.87 9.73 11.16
CA HIS A 6 -16.01 8.42 10.54
C HIS A 6 -17.28 8.39 9.68
N LYS A 7 -17.16 7.96 8.43
CA LYS A 7 -18.31 7.80 7.51
C LYS A 7 -18.16 6.56 6.64
N ILE A 8 -19.29 6.08 6.16
CA ILE A 8 -19.35 5.05 5.12
C ILE A 8 -19.71 5.74 3.81
N ILE A 9 -18.91 5.52 2.77
CA ILE A 9 -19.14 6.05 1.43
C ILE A 9 -19.33 4.88 0.47
N ASN A 10 -20.35 4.95 -0.39
CA ASN A 10 -20.48 4.01 -1.49
C ASN A 10 -19.57 4.44 -2.64
N VAL A 11 -18.56 3.63 -2.97
CA VAL A 11 -17.63 3.86 -4.08
C VAL A 11 -17.55 2.59 -4.91
N ASN A 12 -17.77 2.67 -6.22
CA ASN A 12 -17.67 1.52 -7.13
C ASN A 12 -18.45 0.27 -6.67
N GLY A 13 -19.62 0.45 -6.04
CA GLY A 13 -20.45 -0.64 -5.53
C GLY A 13 -20.03 -1.25 -4.19
N ILE A 14 -18.98 -0.72 -3.54
CA ILE A 14 -18.55 -1.12 -2.19
C ILE A 14 -18.82 -0.01 -1.17
N ASN A 15 -19.22 -0.42 0.04
CA ASN A 15 -19.35 0.50 1.17
C ASN A 15 -17.99 0.62 1.88
N MET A 16 -17.29 1.72 1.64
CA MET A 16 -15.96 1.98 2.16
C MET A 16 -16.03 2.82 3.43
N HIS A 17 -15.33 2.38 4.48
CA HIS A 17 -15.16 3.16 5.71
C HIS A 17 -14.02 4.17 5.54
N VAL A 18 -14.35 5.44 5.74
CA VAL A 18 -13.43 6.58 5.61
C VAL A 18 -13.34 7.30 6.96
N ALA A 19 -12.10 7.55 7.40
CA ALA A 19 -11.79 8.31 8.61
C ALA A 19 -11.07 9.61 8.23
N GLU A 20 -11.59 10.75 8.66
CA GLU A 20 -11.14 12.09 8.23
C GLU A 20 -10.88 13.02 9.41
N VAL A 21 -9.92 13.93 9.28
CA VAL A 21 -9.59 14.95 10.27
C VAL A 21 -9.01 16.21 9.63
N GLY A 22 -9.47 17.40 10.03
CA GLY A 22 -8.95 18.71 9.57
C GLY A 22 -9.55 19.23 8.25
N GLN A 23 -9.03 20.38 7.77
CA GLN A 23 -9.45 21.06 6.52
C GLN A 23 -8.26 21.37 5.60
N GLY A 24 -8.38 21.13 4.28
CA GLY A 24 -7.39 21.42 3.21
C GLY A 24 -7.06 20.19 2.33
N PRO A 25 -5.93 20.17 1.56
CA PRO A 25 -5.67 19.17 0.53
C PRO A 25 -5.76 17.71 1.01
N VAL A 26 -6.43 16.86 0.22
CA VAL A 26 -6.71 15.45 0.55
C VAL A 26 -5.44 14.58 0.46
N VAL A 27 -5.31 13.64 1.41
CA VAL A 27 -4.19 12.67 1.48
C VAL A 27 -4.73 11.29 1.84
N PRO A 28 -4.98 10.35 0.90
CA PRO A 28 -5.33 8.96 1.21
C PRO A 28 -4.16 8.23 1.88
N PHE A 29 -4.43 7.43 2.93
CA PHE A 29 -3.41 6.83 3.82
C PHE A 29 -3.74 5.39 4.26
N HIS A 30 -2.71 4.54 4.42
CA HIS A 30 -2.75 3.20 5.05
C HIS A 30 -1.34 2.86 5.56
N PRO A 31 -1.05 2.32 6.79
CA PRO A 31 -1.49 2.59 8.18
C PRO A 31 -0.38 3.33 9.03
N PRO A 32 -0.46 3.53 10.36
CA PRO A 32 -1.43 4.27 11.19
C PRO A 32 -0.94 5.65 11.73
N TRP A 33 -0.20 6.46 10.95
CA TRP A 33 0.32 7.75 11.44
C TRP A 33 -0.17 8.96 10.60
N LEU A 34 -0.64 10.02 11.26
CA LEU A 34 -1.37 11.18 10.71
C LEU A 34 -0.56 12.06 9.71
N PRO A 35 -1.18 12.83 8.77
CA PRO A 35 -2.50 13.48 8.93
C PRO A 35 -3.51 13.45 7.74
N ARG A 36 -4.77 13.76 8.10
CA ARG A 36 -5.95 14.21 7.32
C ARG A 36 -6.98 13.19 6.82
N ILE A 37 -6.71 12.29 5.87
CA ILE A 37 -7.72 11.31 5.39
C ILE A 37 -7.14 9.89 5.43
N MET A 38 -7.50 9.12 6.44
CA MET A 38 -7.26 7.68 6.41
C MET A 38 -8.36 7.00 5.60
N VAL A 39 -7.97 6.47 4.44
CA VAL A 39 -8.81 5.60 3.64
C VAL A 39 -8.49 4.18 4.01
N HIS A 40 -9.37 3.55 4.80
CA HIS A 40 -9.30 2.11 4.95
C HIS A 40 -9.95 1.49 3.70
N LEU A 41 -9.13 1.18 2.69
CA LEU A 41 -9.59 0.40 1.56
C LEU A 41 -10.10 -0.93 2.09
N ALA A 42 -11.39 -1.20 1.90
CA ALA A 42 -11.96 -2.50 2.22
C ALA A 42 -11.24 -3.53 1.33
N PRO A 43 -10.61 -4.55 1.92
CA PRO A 43 -10.02 -5.62 1.14
C PRO A 43 -11.06 -6.25 0.23
N PRO A 44 -10.71 -6.66 -1.00
CA PRO A 44 -11.67 -7.28 -1.88
C PRO A 44 -12.22 -8.57 -1.22
N THR A 45 -13.54 -8.63 -1.08
CA THR A 45 -14.25 -9.81 -0.57
C THR A 45 -14.20 -10.98 -1.55
N SER A 46 -13.78 -10.75 -2.80
CA SER A 46 -13.65 -11.77 -3.83
C SER A 46 -12.24 -11.83 -4.44
N LEU A 47 -11.85 -13.02 -4.87
CA LEU A 47 -10.56 -13.34 -5.52
C LEU A 47 -10.31 -12.57 -6.84
N HIS A 48 -11.30 -11.84 -7.34
CA HIS A 48 -11.23 -11.10 -8.61
C HIS A 48 -10.74 -9.66 -8.42
N GLY A 49 -10.55 -9.18 -7.19
CA GLY A 49 -10.10 -7.83 -6.90
C GLY A 49 -8.58 -7.66 -6.99
N GLY A 50 -8.07 -7.36 -8.19
CA GLY A 50 -6.68 -6.94 -8.38
C GLY A 50 -6.42 -5.46 -8.03
N THR A 51 -5.16 -5.05 -7.90
CA THR A 51 -4.72 -3.65 -7.66
C THR A 51 -5.26 -2.66 -8.68
N ARG A 52 -5.55 -3.12 -9.91
CA ARG A 52 -6.21 -2.30 -10.93
C ARG A 52 -7.65 -1.93 -10.57
N LEU A 53 -8.43 -2.88 -10.04
CA LEU A 53 -9.81 -2.63 -9.59
C LEU A 53 -9.81 -1.75 -8.33
N GLN A 54 -8.79 -1.88 -7.47
CA GLN A 54 -8.60 -0.99 -6.32
C GLN A 54 -8.15 0.41 -6.72
N GLY A 55 -7.38 0.55 -7.81
CA GLY A 55 -7.06 1.83 -8.41
C GLY A 55 -8.33 2.57 -8.88
N SER A 56 -9.30 1.86 -9.45
CA SER A 56 -10.61 2.47 -9.77
C SER A 56 -11.42 2.83 -8.53
N ASP A 57 -11.35 2.04 -7.46
CA ASP A 57 -12.00 2.38 -6.18
C ASP A 57 -11.42 3.68 -5.60
N LEU A 58 -10.09 3.85 -5.64
CA LEU A 58 -9.45 5.09 -5.20
C LEU A 58 -9.80 6.29 -6.07
N VAL A 59 -9.93 6.11 -7.38
CA VAL A 59 -10.39 7.19 -8.28
C VAL A 59 -11.80 7.62 -7.91
N ALA A 60 -12.73 6.66 -7.78
CA ALA A 60 -14.10 6.93 -7.40
C ALA A 60 -14.17 7.60 -6.01
N LEU A 61 -13.33 7.16 -5.08
CA LEU A 61 -13.23 7.77 -3.77
C LEU A 61 -12.74 9.22 -3.85
N ILE A 62 -11.65 9.50 -4.59
CA ILE A 62 -11.14 10.86 -4.78
C ILE A 62 -12.23 11.77 -5.34
N ASP A 63 -13.01 11.28 -6.30
CA ASP A 63 -14.11 12.05 -6.88
C ASP A 63 -15.21 12.40 -5.86
N VAL A 64 -15.42 11.55 -4.84
CA VAL A 64 -16.41 11.80 -3.78
C VAL A 64 -15.87 12.64 -2.64
N VAL A 65 -14.63 12.40 -2.19
CA VAL A 65 -14.06 13.09 -1.01
C VAL A 65 -13.36 14.40 -1.36
N ALA A 66 -13.01 14.60 -2.63
CA ALA A 66 -12.29 15.77 -3.12
C ALA A 66 -12.88 16.27 -4.46
N PRO A 67 -14.20 16.51 -4.57
CA PRO A 67 -14.86 16.82 -5.84
C PRO A 67 -14.34 18.10 -6.50
N ASP A 68 -13.88 19.07 -5.68
CA ASP A 68 -13.34 20.34 -6.14
C ASP A 68 -11.82 20.29 -6.38
N GLU A 69 -11.14 19.20 -5.99
CA GLU A 69 -9.71 19.02 -6.18
C GLU A 69 -9.42 18.20 -7.43
N ARG A 70 -8.83 18.84 -8.44
CA ARG A 70 -8.37 18.13 -9.64
C ARG A 70 -7.32 17.05 -9.32
N LYS A 71 -6.46 17.31 -8.33
CA LYS A 71 -5.36 16.44 -7.90
C LYS A 71 -5.21 16.45 -6.39
N VAL A 72 -4.97 15.27 -5.81
CA VAL A 72 -4.75 15.09 -4.36
C VAL A 72 -3.30 14.66 -4.09
N PHE A 73 -2.83 14.87 -2.86
CA PHE A 73 -1.60 14.21 -2.41
C PHE A 73 -1.92 12.76 -2.05
N VAL A 74 -0.96 11.86 -2.17
CA VAL A 74 -1.16 10.44 -1.84
C VAL A 74 -0.03 9.95 -0.94
N VAL A 75 -0.38 9.15 0.07
CA VAL A 75 0.60 8.50 0.92
C VAL A 75 0.29 7.00 1.01
N GLY A 76 1.26 6.16 0.68
CA GLY A 76 1.10 4.71 0.68
C GLY A 76 2.16 4.01 1.53
N HIS A 77 1.78 2.91 2.17
CA HIS A 77 2.68 1.95 2.83
C HIS A 77 2.24 0.52 2.50
N ASP A 78 3.20 -0.39 2.32
CA ASP A 78 2.98 -1.82 2.01
C ASP A 78 2.02 -2.04 0.82
N TRP A 79 0.88 -2.74 1.00
CA TRP A 79 -0.13 -2.87 -0.05
C TRP A 79 -0.72 -1.52 -0.49
N GLY A 80 -0.87 -0.58 0.43
CA GLY A 80 -1.26 0.80 0.09
C GLY A 80 -0.24 1.47 -0.83
N ALA A 81 1.05 1.15 -0.68
CA ALA A 81 2.09 1.63 -1.58
C ALA A 81 1.99 1.01 -2.99
N MET A 82 1.67 -0.28 -3.08
CA MET A 82 1.41 -0.95 -4.36
C MET A 82 0.20 -0.35 -5.09
N ILE A 83 -0.88 -0.06 -4.36
CA ILE A 83 -2.08 0.56 -4.92
C ILE A 83 -1.78 2.01 -5.34
N ALA A 84 -1.00 2.76 -4.54
CA ALA A 84 -0.57 4.11 -4.90
C ALA A 84 0.27 4.14 -6.19
N TRP A 85 1.17 3.17 -6.40
CA TRP A 85 1.88 3.02 -7.66
C TRP A 85 0.94 2.77 -8.84
N ALA A 86 -0.03 1.87 -8.67
CA ALA A 86 -1.04 1.60 -9.70
C ALA A 86 -1.88 2.85 -10.03
N LEU A 87 -2.30 3.61 -9.01
CA LEU A 87 -2.99 4.89 -9.19
C LEU A 87 -2.15 5.88 -10.00
N CYS A 88 -0.86 6.01 -9.68
CA CYS A 88 0.05 6.91 -10.39
C CYS A 88 0.35 6.49 -11.84
N LEU A 89 0.32 5.18 -12.13
CA LEU A 89 0.43 4.66 -13.50
C LEU A 89 -0.85 4.90 -14.31
N CYS A 90 -2.01 4.66 -13.71
CA CYS A 90 -3.29 4.68 -14.40
C CYS A 90 -3.89 6.08 -14.49
N ARG A 91 -3.78 6.88 -13.42
CA ARG A 91 -4.40 8.19 -13.25
C ARG A 91 -3.44 9.23 -12.64
N PRO A 92 -2.29 9.50 -13.29
CA PRO A 92 -1.39 10.57 -12.85
C PRO A 92 -2.05 11.96 -12.87
N ASP A 93 -3.16 12.11 -13.59
CA ASP A 93 -3.98 13.32 -13.61
C ASP A 93 -4.71 13.58 -12.29
N LYS A 94 -4.85 12.57 -11.41
CA LYS A 94 -5.48 12.66 -10.09
C LYS A 94 -4.49 12.83 -8.94
N VAL A 95 -3.19 12.67 -9.20
CA VAL A 95 -2.15 12.69 -8.14
C VAL A 95 -1.26 13.92 -8.32
N LYS A 96 -1.18 14.74 -7.27
CA LYS A 96 -0.32 15.92 -7.17
C LYS A 96 1.11 15.53 -6.84
N ALA A 97 1.30 14.77 -5.77
CA ALA A 97 2.57 14.16 -5.40
C ALA A 97 2.31 12.93 -4.51
N LEU A 98 3.29 12.02 -4.47
CA LEU A 98 3.22 10.76 -3.72
C LEU A 98 4.36 10.69 -2.69
N VAL A 99 4.03 10.41 -1.43
CA VAL A 99 5.00 9.89 -0.45
C VAL A 99 4.75 8.40 -0.31
N ASN A 100 5.68 7.57 -0.78
CA ASN A 100 5.51 6.12 -0.72
C ASN A 100 6.50 5.46 0.22
N MET A 101 6.04 4.43 0.92
CA MET A 101 6.76 3.83 2.02
C MET A 101 6.90 2.32 1.90
N SER A 102 8.05 1.79 2.33
CA SER A 102 8.40 0.36 2.31
C SER A 102 8.55 -0.24 0.91
N VAL A 103 7.47 -0.31 0.13
CA VAL A 103 7.43 -1.05 -1.13
C VAL A 103 7.82 -0.16 -2.31
N VAL A 104 8.96 -0.47 -2.93
CA VAL A 104 9.45 0.22 -4.14
C VAL A 104 8.55 -0.02 -5.34
N PHE A 105 8.62 0.89 -6.32
CA PHE A 105 7.99 0.66 -7.62
C PHE A 105 8.67 -0.53 -8.31
N SER A 106 7.94 -1.65 -8.37
CA SER A 106 8.44 -2.91 -8.92
C SER A 106 8.08 -3.03 -10.40
N LEU A 107 9.07 -3.40 -11.21
CA LEU A 107 8.85 -3.65 -12.62
C LEU A 107 8.12 -4.98 -12.81
N ARG A 108 7.16 -4.96 -13.72
CA ARG A 108 6.61 -6.20 -14.27
C ARG A 108 7.72 -6.94 -15.01
N ASN A 109 8.13 -8.10 -14.51
CA ASN A 109 8.97 -9.04 -15.25
C ASN A 109 8.09 -9.85 -16.21
N PRO A 110 8.18 -9.69 -17.54
CA PRO A 110 7.29 -10.37 -18.48
C PRO A 110 7.48 -11.89 -18.56
N LYS A 111 8.54 -12.44 -17.94
CA LYS A 111 8.87 -13.87 -18.04
C LYS A 111 8.28 -14.73 -16.92
N ASN A 112 8.17 -14.18 -15.71
CA ASN A 112 7.82 -14.96 -14.52
C ASN A 112 6.67 -14.28 -13.78
N LYS A 113 5.71 -15.07 -13.30
CA LYS A 113 4.69 -14.58 -12.38
C LYS A 113 5.31 -14.26 -11.01
N PRO A 114 4.79 -13.27 -10.26
CA PRO A 114 5.36 -12.88 -8.97
C PRO A 114 5.40 -14.01 -7.95
N THR A 115 4.33 -14.81 -7.84
CA THR A 115 4.27 -15.91 -6.87
C THR A 115 5.30 -16.99 -7.18
N GLU A 116 5.44 -17.36 -8.46
CA GLU A 116 6.45 -18.31 -8.95
C GLU A 116 7.87 -17.81 -8.67
N ALA A 117 8.14 -16.53 -8.94
CA ALA A 117 9.46 -15.95 -8.69
C ALA A 117 9.81 -15.92 -7.20
N LEU A 118 8.85 -15.57 -6.33
CA LEU A 118 9.05 -15.56 -4.89
C LEU A 118 9.21 -16.99 -4.33
N HIS A 119 8.41 -17.93 -4.83
CA HIS A 119 8.50 -19.35 -4.48
C HIS A 119 9.86 -19.94 -4.89
N ALA A 120 10.36 -19.63 -6.08
CA ALA A 120 11.66 -20.10 -6.53
C ALA A 120 12.84 -19.59 -5.67
N VAL A 121 12.69 -18.41 -5.05
CA VAL A 121 13.75 -17.80 -4.21
C VAL A 121 13.64 -18.24 -2.74
N TYR A 122 12.43 -18.30 -2.20
CA TYR A 122 12.20 -18.46 -0.76
C TYR A 122 11.47 -19.74 -0.36
N GLY A 123 10.95 -20.51 -1.31
CA GLY A 123 10.27 -21.78 -1.10
C GLY A 123 8.83 -21.67 -0.60
N ASP A 124 8.29 -22.83 -0.21
CA ASP A 124 6.89 -23.00 0.24
C ASP A 124 6.59 -22.30 1.57
N GLU A 125 7.58 -22.17 2.44
CA GLU A 125 7.43 -21.60 3.78
C GLU A 125 7.44 -20.06 3.79
N TYR A 126 7.76 -19.44 2.65
CA TYR A 126 7.66 -17.99 2.53
C TYR A 126 6.20 -17.53 2.67
N TYR A 127 5.98 -16.45 3.42
CA TYR A 127 4.62 -16.05 3.80
C TYR A 127 3.69 -15.83 2.60
N ILE A 128 4.19 -15.24 1.49
CA ILE A 128 3.38 -15.04 0.29
C ILE A 128 2.98 -16.40 -0.34
N SER A 129 3.89 -17.38 -0.35
CA SER A 129 3.62 -18.75 -0.80
C SER A 129 2.54 -19.39 0.08
N ARG A 130 2.69 -19.31 1.41
CA ARG A 130 1.73 -19.83 2.40
C ARG A 130 0.35 -19.16 2.32
N PHE A 131 0.25 -17.93 1.80
CA PHE A 131 -1.02 -17.21 1.69
C PHE A 131 -1.83 -17.57 0.44
N GLN A 132 -1.23 -18.25 -0.54
CA GLN A 132 -1.87 -18.49 -1.84
C GLN A 132 -3.09 -19.39 -1.74
N LYS A 133 -3.04 -20.47 -0.97
CA LYS A 133 -4.15 -21.43 -0.89
C LYS A 133 -5.26 -20.91 0.03
N PRO A 134 -6.48 -20.65 -0.48
CA PRO A 134 -7.57 -20.12 0.35
C PRO A 134 -7.92 -21.05 1.51
N GLY A 135 -8.04 -20.49 2.71
CA GLY A 135 -8.46 -21.19 3.91
C GLY A 135 -7.32 -21.82 4.71
N GLU A 136 -6.13 -22.05 4.13
CA GLU A 136 -5.03 -22.71 4.86
C GLU A 136 -4.45 -21.82 5.95
N ILE A 137 -3.96 -20.63 5.58
CA ILE A 137 -3.38 -19.73 6.58
C ILE A 137 -4.47 -19.17 7.51
N GLU A 138 -5.70 -19.00 7.04
CA GLU A 138 -6.82 -18.65 7.91
C GLU A 138 -7.06 -19.71 9.00
N ALA A 139 -6.98 -21.00 8.68
CA ALA A 139 -7.10 -22.07 9.67
C ALA A 139 -5.94 -22.04 10.69
N VAL A 140 -4.72 -21.73 10.25
CA VAL A 140 -3.57 -21.55 11.15
C VAL A 140 -3.79 -20.36 12.09
N PHE A 141 -4.24 -19.22 11.57
CA PHE A 141 -4.54 -18.04 12.40
C PHE A 141 -5.69 -18.28 13.37
N ALA A 142 -6.71 -19.03 12.97
CA ALA A 142 -7.82 -19.42 13.85
C ALA A 142 -7.35 -20.28 15.03
N GLN A 143 -6.40 -21.19 14.82
CA GLN A 143 -5.80 -22.01 15.89
C GLN A 143 -4.87 -21.19 16.79
N THR A 144 -4.13 -20.23 16.23
CA THR A 144 -3.14 -19.41 16.94
C THR A 144 -3.80 -18.30 17.79
N GLY A 145 -4.96 -17.82 17.35
CA GLY A 145 -5.68 -16.70 17.95
C GLY A 145 -5.25 -15.35 17.36
N THR A 146 -6.23 -14.50 17.02
CA THR A 146 -6.01 -13.20 16.36
C THR A 146 -5.05 -12.30 17.12
N ARG A 147 -5.13 -12.27 18.46
CA ARG A 147 -4.22 -11.47 19.30
C ARG A 147 -2.77 -11.88 19.07
N THR A 148 -2.48 -13.17 19.16
CA THR A 148 -1.14 -13.76 19.01
C THR A 148 -0.54 -13.47 17.63
N VAL A 149 -1.37 -13.42 16.57
CA VAL A 149 -0.93 -13.02 15.21
C VAL A 149 -0.33 -11.61 15.19
N PHE A 150 -0.80 -10.72 16.08
CA PHE A 150 -0.33 -9.33 16.18
C PHE A 150 0.62 -9.08 17.36
N GLU A 151 0.85 -10.05 18.25
CA GLU A 151 1.73 -9.90 19.41
C GLU A 151 3.14 -9.46 18.98
N ASN A 152 3.70 -8.48 19.69
CA ASN A 152 4.99 -7.83 19.43
C ASN A 152 5.11 -6.99 18.14
N ARG A 153 4.01 -6.66 17.46
CA ARG A 153 4.07 -6.01 16.13
C ARG A 153 3.38 -4.65 15.99
N VAL A 154 2.52 -4.24 16.93
CA VAL A 154 1.72 -3.01 16.79
C VAL A 154 1.46 -2.30 18.13
N ALA A 155 1.58 -0.97 18.15
CA ALA A 155 1.26 -0.12 19.31
C ALA A 155 -0.24 -0.08 19.66
N PHE A 156 -1.10 -0.75 18.87
CA PHE A 156 -2.56 -0.79 19.01
C PHE A 156 -3.11 -2.22 18.90
N LEU A 157 -2.45 -3.17 19.55
CA LEU A 157 -2.77 -4.60 19.49
C LEU A 157 -4.27 -4.89 19.66
N ASP A 158 -4.88 -4.35 20.71
CA ASP A 158 -6.28 -4.61 21.05
C ASP A 158 -7.24 -4.07 19.97
N TYR A 159 -6.93 -2.89 19.42
CA TYR A 159 -7.73 -2.32 18.34
C TYR A 159 -7.68 -3.21 17.10
N TYR A 160 -6.49 -3.57 16.64
CA TYR A 160 -6.34 -4.41 15.44
C TYR A 160 -6.93 -5.80 15.64
N ALA A 161 -6.65 -6.45 16.78
CA ALA A 161 -7.22 -7.74 17.11
C ALA A 161 -8.76 -7.69 17.05
N SER A 162 -9.39 -6.71 17.69
CA SER A 162 -10.86 -6.57 17.68
C SER A 162 -11.48 -6.37 16.29
N LYS A 163 -10.73 -5.78 15.34
CA LYS A 163 -11.20 -5.60 13.96
C LYS A 163 -11.10 -6.91 13.18
N TYR A 164 -9.96 -7.59 13.27
CA TYR A 164 -9.73 -8.86 12.58
C TYR A 164 -10.53 -10.03 13.17
N GLU A 165 -10.87 -10.00 14.45
CA GLU A 165 -11.83 -10.94 15.05
C GLU A 165 -13.22 -10.83 14.42
N LYS A 166 -13.61 -9.62 13.99
CA LYS A 166 -14.91 -9.40 13.33
C LYS A 166 -14.86 -9.69 11.83
N SER A 167 -13.80 -9.28 11.15
CA SER A 167 -13.71 -9.40 9.68
C SER A 167 -13.10 -10.71 9.19
N GLY A 168 -12.33 -11.40 10.04
CA GLY A 168 -11.36 -12.40 9.59
C GLY A 168 -10.22 -11.79 8.77
N PHE A 169 -9.32 -12.65 8.29
CA PHE A 169 -8.12 -12.26 7.54
C PHE A 169 -8.26 -12.43 6.01
N THR A 170 -9.25 -13.18 5.54
CA THR A 170 -9.39 -13.57 4.12
C THR A 170 -9.33 -12.38 3.17
N GLY A 171 -10.02 -11.29 3.50
CA GLY A 171 -9.98 -10.08 2.68
C GLY A 171 -8.55 -9.56 2.48
N ALA A 172 -7.82 -9.37 3.58
CA ALA A 172 -6.43 -8.90 3.53
C ALA A 172 -5.51 -9.88 2.80
N LEU A 173 -5.74 -11.18 2.96
CA LEU A 173 -4.97 -12.23 2.29
C LEU A 173 -5.25 -12.29 0.77
N ASN A 174 -6.45 -11.93 0.33
CA ASN A 174 -6.82 -11.95 -1.08
C ASN A 174 -5.98 -11.01 -1.94
N TYR A 175 -5.37 -9.96 -1.38
CA TYR A 175 -4.40 -9.14 -2.09
C TYR A 175 -3.21 -9.97 -2.58
N TYR A 176 -2.66 -10.83 -1.72
CA TYR A 176 -1.56 -11.72 -2.06
C TYR A 176 -1.96 -12.79 -3.07
N ARG A 177 -3.19 -13.29 -2.98
CA ARG A 177 -3.76 -14.27 -3.93
C ARG A 177 -3.97 -13.69 -5.32
N ALA A 178 -4.18 -12.37 -5.39
CA ALA A 178 -4.35 -11.65 -6.65
C ALA A 178 -3.02 -11.22 -7.30
N LEU A 179 -1.85 -11.53 -6.74
CA LEU A 179 -0.55 -11.08 -7.27
C LEU A 179 -0.33 -11.47 -8.74
N ASP A 180 -0.66 -12.70 -9.11
CA ASP A 180 -0.47 -13.17 -10.49
C ASP A 180 -1.49 -12.56 -11.43
N LEU A 181 -2.73 -12.40 -10.99
CA LEU A 181 -3.75 -11.67 -11.75
C LEU A 181 -3.33 -10.21 -11.97
N ASN A 182 -2.76 -9.56 -10.94
CA ASN A 182 -2.22 -8.20 -11.06
C ASN A 182 -1.11 -8.15 -12.10
N TRP A 183 -0.23 -9.14 -12.11
CA TRP A 183 0.83 -9.25 -13.11
C TRP A 183 0.28 -9.41 -14.53
N GLU A 184 -0.79 -10.19 -14.72
CA GLU A 184 -1.46 -10.35 -16.02
C GLU A 184 -2.09 -9.02 -16.46
N LEU A 185 -2.87 -8.40 -15.57
CA LEU A 185 -3.62 -7.17 -15.86
C LEU A 185 -2.73 -5.93 -16.03
N THR A 186 -1.51 -5.95 -15.50
CA THR A 186 -0.55 -4.83 -15.64
C THR A 186 0.36 -4.96 -16.86
N ALA A 187 0.18 -5.99 -17.70
CA ALA A 187 0.94 -6.16 -18.94
C ALA A 187 1.00 -4.91 -19.85
N PRO A 188 -0.08 -4.13 -20.03
CA PRO A 188 -0.03 -2.89 -20.85
C PRO A 188 0.92 -1.81 -20.33
N TRP A 189 1.29 -1.84 -19.05
CA TRP A 189 2.20 -0.89 -18.43
C TRP A 189 3.65 -1.38 -18.36
N THR A 190 3.98 -2.47 -19.08
CA THR A 190 5.36 -2.97 -19.14
C THR A 190 6.28 -1.87 -19.68
N GLY A 191 7.27 -1.45 -18.87
CA GLY A 191 8.21 -0.38 -19.23
C GLY A 191 7.70 1.05 -19.00
N ALA A 192 6.47 1.23 -18.53
CA ALA A 192 5.93 2.55 -18.20
C ALA A 192 6.69 3.21 -17.03
N GLN A 193 6.63 4.54 -16.98
CA GLN A 193 7.24 5.34 -15.91
C GLN A 193 6.17 6.01 -15.06
N ILE A 194 6.46 6.19 -13.78
CA ILE A 194 5.69 7.03 -12.86
C ILE A 194 6.02 8.51 -13.14
N LYS A 195 5.02 9.27 -13.57
CA LYS A 195 5.19 10.68 -14.00
C LYS A 195 4.75 11.71 -12.96
N VAL A 196 4.59 11.30 -11.69
CA VAL A 196 4.27 12.21 -10.59
C VAL A 196 5.49 12.44 -9.68
N PRO A 197 5.59 13.59 -9.00
CA PRO A 197 6.62 13.82 -7.98
C PRO A 197 6.50 12.80 -6.84
N VAL A 198 7.63 12.19 -6.47
CA VAL A 198 7.66 11.11 -5.48
C VAL A 198 8.71 11.38 -4.41
N LYS A 199 8.35 11.15 -3.15
CA LYS A 199 9.29 10.90 -2.05
C LYS A 199 9.17 9.44 -1.63
N PHE A 200 10.28 8.74 -1.47
CA PHE A 200 10.30 7.35 -1.01
C PHE A 200 10.94 7.27 0.39
N ILE A 201 10.32 6.54 1.31
CA ILE A 201 10.81 6.38 2.70
C ILE A 201 10.81 4.89 3.05
N VAL A 202 11.88 4.40 3.64
CA VAL A 202 12.00 2.99 4.02
C VAL A 202 12.85 2.82 5.26
N GLY A 203 12.59 1.79 6.05
CA GLY A 203 13.41 1.43 7.21
C GLY A 203 14.59 0.58 6.79
N ASP A 204 15.75 0.75 7.41
CA ASP A 204 16.93 -0.07 7.13
C ASP A 204 16.77 -1.55 7.53
N LEU A 205 15.89 -1.83 8.50
CA LEU A 205 15.49 -3.16 8.94
C LEU A 205 14.23 -3.68 8.22
N ASP A 206 13.69 -2.96 7.24
CA ASP A 206 12.50 -3.39 6.50
C ASP A 206 12.81 -4.65 5.65
N LEU A 207 11.94 -5.66 5.74
CA LEU A 207 12.07 -6.90 4.99
C LEU A 207 12.04 -6.65 3.47
N THR A 208 11.27 -5.67 3.00
CA THR A 208 11.16 -5.36 1.56
C THR A 208 12.42 -4.69 1.05
N TYR A 209 13.04 -3.85 1.87
CA TYR A 209 14.31 -3.18 1.56
C TYR A 209 15.50 -4.15 1.53
N ASN A 210 15.46 -5.18 2.36
CA ASN A 210 16.50 -6.19 2.46
C ASN A 210 16.29 -7.38 1.51
N ALA A 211 15.23 -7.38 0.70
CA ALA A 211 15.06 -8.37 -0.35
C ALA A 211 16.18 -8.27 -1.41
N PRO A 212 16.62 -9.40 -2.01
CA PRO A 212 17.72 -9.44 -2.97
C PRO A 212 17.56 -8.40 -4.08
N GLY A 213 18.60 -7.59 -4.28
CA GLY A 213 18.67 -6.59 -5.34
C GLY A 213 17.90 -5.28 -5.09
N ILE A 214 17.07 -5.17 -4.04
CA ILE A 214 16.25 -3.96 -3.81
C ILE A 214 17.11 -2.75 -3.44
N LYS A 215 18.13 -2.91 -2.57
CA LYS A 215 19.07 -1.82 -2.23
C LYS A 215 19.77 -1.27 -3.48
N ASP A 216 20.27 -2.16 -4.33
CA ASP A 216 20.91 -1.79 -5.59
C ASP A 216 19.92 -1.10 -6.54
N TYR A 217 18.70 -1.64 -6.67
CA TYR A 217 17.66 -1.04 -7.48
C TYR A 217 17.33 0.39 -7.04
N ILE A 218 17.19 0.64 -5.73
CA ILE A 218 16.91 1.98 -5.19
C ILE A 218 18.10 2.92 -5.43
N HIS A 219 19.30 2.52 -5.00
CA HIS A 219 20.44 3.43 -4.84
C HIS A 219 21.33 3.55 -6.08
N LYS A 220 21.32 2.56 -6.98
CA LYS A 220 22.11 2.57 -8.23
C LYS A 220 21.29 3.03 -9.44
N GLY A 221 20.22 3.80 -9.21
CA GLY A 221 19.45 4.48 -10.25
C GLY A 221 18.34 3.67 -10.92
N GLY A 222 18.14 2.40 -10.52
CA GLY A 222 17.05 1.56 -11.04
C GLY A 222 15.67 2.17 -10.77
N LEU A 223 15.39 2.57 -9.53
CA LEU A 223 14.13 3.22 -9.16
C LEU A 223 13.97 4.57 -9.89
N LYS A 224 15.02 5.39 -9.91
CA LYS A 224 15.03 6.71 -10.56
C LYS A 224 14.75 6.63 -12.07
N LYS A 225 15.20 5.56 -12.74
CA LYS A 225 14.92 5.30 -14.16
C LYS A 225 13.43 5.19 -14.45
N TYR A 226 12.65 4.60 -13.55
CA TYR A 226 11.21 4.39 -13.74
C TYR A 226 10.34 5.39 -12.98
N VAL A 227 10.92 6.09 -12.02
CA VAL A 227 10.32 7.20 -11.28
C VAL A 227 11.17 8.45 -11.52
N PRO A 228 11.17 9.03 -12.74
CA PRO A 228 12.05 10.14 -13.10
C PRO A 228 11.91 11.36 -12.19
N LEU A 229 10.71 11.57 -11.61
CA LEU A 229 10.43 12.66 -10.67
C LEU A 229 10.61 12.27 -9.19
N LEU A 230 11.31 11.18 -8.90
CA LEU A 230 11.75 10.83 -7.54
C LEU A 230 12.63 11.95 -6.97
N LYS A 231 12.16 12.62 -5.93
CA LYS A 231 12.82 13.78 -5.31
C LYS A 231 13.80 13.36 -4.23
N ASP A 232 13.44 12.35 -3.45
CA ASP A 232 14.16 11.98 -2.23
C ASP A 232 13.93 10.50 -1.90
N VAL A 233 14.96 9.87 -1.34
CA VAL A 233 14.95 8.51 -0.81
C VAL A 233 15.48 8.62 0.62
N VAL A 234 14.60 8.39 1.59
CA VAL A 234 14.94 8.41 3.01
C VAL A 234 15.06 6.97 3.49
N VAL A 235 16.21 6.62 4.06
CA VAL A 235 16.43 5.36 4.78
C VAL A 235 16.49 5.68 6.27
N MET A 236 15.52 5.19 7.05
CA MET A 236 15.44 5.42 8.49
C MET A 236 16.24 4.34 9.23
N GLU A 237 17.25 4.75 9.99
CA GLU A 237 18.13 3.87 10.75
C GLU A 237 17.43 3.28 11.98
N GLY A 238 17.62 1.97 12.21
CA GLY A 238 16.99 1.25 13.32
C GLY A 238 15.49 1.05 13.18
N VAL A 239 14.91 1.34 12.01
CA VAL A 239 13.47 1.27 11.77
C VAL A 239 13.14 0.07 10.88
N ALA A 240 12.18 -0.74 11.31
CA ALA A 240 11.69 -1.89 10.56
C ALA A 240 10.55 -1.52 9.61
N HIS A 241 9.73 -2.51 9.24
CA HIS A 241 8.67 -2.36 8.24
C HIS A 241 7.59 -1.33 8.61
N PHE A 242 7.18 -1.27 9.88
CA PHE A 242 6.19 -0.30 10.36
C PHE A 242 6.89 0.98 10.82
N LEU A 243 7.05 1.91 9.88
CA LEU A 243 7.72 3.18 10.08
C LEU A 243 7.00 4.02 11.15
N HIS A 244 7.78 4.76 11.94
CA HIS A 244 7.33 5.78 12.89
C HIS A 244 7.99 7.13 12.54
N GLU A 245 7.52 8.24 13.11
CA GLU A 245 8.12 9.58 12.94
C GLU A 245 8.17 10.13 11.49
N VAL A 246 7.38 9.58 10.57
CA VAL A 246 7.34 9.98 9.15
C VAL A 246 6.60 11.30 8.88
N ASN A 247 5.86 11.83 9.86
CA ASN A 247 4.92 12.94 9.66
C ASN A 247 5.62 14.19 9.13
N GLN A 248 6.79 14.54 9.67
CA GLN A 248 7.52 15.73 9.23
C GLN A 248 8.00 15.60 7.79
N HIS A 249 8.47 14.40 7.39
CA HIS A 249 8.84 14.13 6.01
C HIS A 249 7.69 14.30 5.03
N ILE A 250 6.47 13.90 5.42
CA ILE A 250 5.26 14.07 4.61
C ILE A 250 4.90 15.55 4.50
N ILE A 251 4.83 16.26 5.64
CA ILE A 251 4.46 17.69 5.70
C ILE A 251 5.43 18.54 4.86
N ASP A 252 6.73 18.31 5.03
CA ASP A 252 7.77 19.06 4.31
C ASP A 252 7.71 18.82 2.80
N PHE A 253 7.39 17.59 2.39
CA PHE A 253 7.25 17.27 0.97
C PHE A 253 6.01 17.93 0.35
N ILE A 254 4.87 17.88 1.04
CA ILE A 254 3.61 18.47 0.59
C ILE A 254 3.72 20.01 0.49
N ARG A 255 4.41 20.65 1.43
CA ARG A 255 4.58 22.12 1.47
C ARG A 255 5.47 22.69 0.37
N LYS A 256 6.32 21.87 -0.27
CA LYS A 256 7.27 22.32 -1.30
C LYS A 256 6.64 22.73 -2.64
N GLY A 257 5.31 22.69 -2.77
CA GLY A 257 4.59 23.27 -3.92
C GLY A 257 4.91 22.56 -5.23
N HIS A 258 4.52 21.28 -5.33
CA HIS A 258 4.64 20.44 -6.53
C HIS A 258 3.45 20.58 -7.48
#